data_AF-A0A1E3B1C2-F1
#
_entry.id   AF-A0A1E3B1C2-F1
#
_cell.length_a   1.000
_cell.length_b   1.000
_cell.length_c   1.000
_cell.angle_alpha   90.00
_cell.angle_beta   90.00
_cell.angle_gamma   90.00
#
_symmetry.space_group_name_H-M   'P 1'
#
loop_
_entity.id
_entity.type
_entity.pdbx_description
1 polymer ?
#
loop_
_entity_poly.entity_id
_entity_poly.type
_entity_poly.pdbx_seq_one_letter_code
_entity_poly.pdbx_strand_id
1 'polypeptide(L)'
;MSRWYRILPCLRRPQHRRAKGAWPDVFPKAWLLTLCTIVSLLYLFCHFVLPHLLKFRLRTDLSWYDLGLYGFGPTRSYASFEYESPVVEITQWDSGCDPRYIFLAPRGDSIPHPGPTILDAAGNLVWMKYNHDITQDFKLQRYQGEDYLTYWEGEEVAGGLGQGSWFMLDSTYTQRYEIHPIGNFDGGDLHEFILTDDGTALITIYEPIPADLTAIGGPALGWLYDGLFQEIDVETKELLFEWRASNHFPVNVTYEALHTKGYEKDTAFDYYHINSVDKDAQGNYLISARHAHSVSYIDGSTGAVLWMLGGKANDFTDLSDGTATDFRWQHDARWRDNTTLTLFDNTAHSNEDPEASSRGMRIHLDFESRTAELQVAYHHPQVFKSTSQGNMQVLEDTGNVFIGWGHSAAYTEFTPDGSVVCDVHFGASLYYTFGRVVSYRAFKDSWIGRPLTNPDAVVDDNVVYVSWNGATEVAAWQLEVWDGHDLDNVTFNAALQVDKDGFETEIEIPDDLDSRILRVAALDAHGNRLPNGWKRAAARAIPVFLLSLVATAVE
;
A
#
# COMPACT_ATOMS: atom_id res chain seq x y z
N MET A 1 -60.65 -83.34 -70.65
CA MET A 1 -61.45 -82.89 -71.83
C MET A 1 -61.20 -81.40 -72.03
N SER A 2 -61.14 -80.91 -73.28
CA SER A 2 -60.96 -79.50 -73.76
C SER A 2 -59.75 -78.68 -73.22
N ARG A 3 -58.84 -78.12 -74.05
CA ARG A 3 -58.94 -76.89 -74.90
C ARG A 3 -59.37 -75.65 -74.09
N TRP A 4 -58.67 -74.51 -74.02
CA TRP A 4 -57.47 -73.94 -74.69
C TRP A 4 -56.70 -73.04 -73.66
N TYR A 5 -55.42 -72.61 -73.76
CA TYR A 5 -54.24 -72.93 -74.61
C TYR A 5 -52.92 -72.79 -73.80
N ARG A 6 -51.79 -72.31 -74.39
CA ARG A 6 -50.42 -72.32 -73.80
C ARG A 6 -49.48 -71.36 -74.61
N ILE A 7 -48.42 -70.71 -74.10
CA ILE A 7 -47.12 -71.25 -73.62
C ILE A 7 -46.24 -70.15 -72.94
N LEU A 8 -45.35 -70.60 -72.05
CA LEU A 8 -44.32 -69.91 -71.23
C LEU A 8 -42.95 -69.78 -71.99
N PRO A 9 -41.78 -69.39 -71.39
CA PRO A 9 -41.43 -69.05 -69.99
C PRO A 9 -40.81 -67.63 -69.84
N CYS A 10 -39.98 -67.20 -68.86
CA CYS A 10 -39.20 -67.79 -67.73
C CYS A 10 -39.00 -66.69 -66.62
N LEU A 11 -38.22 -66.80 -65.51
CA LEU A 11 -37.17 -67.76 -65.10
C LEU A 11 -37.16 -68.15 -63.58
N ARG A 12 -36.27 -67.58 -62.74
CA ARG A 12 -35.89 -67.94 -61.33
C ARG A 12 -35.17 -66.72 -60.69
N ARG A 13 -35.00 -66.51 -59.37
CA ARG A 13 -35.17 -67.30 -58.11
C ARG A 13 -35.42 -66.31 -56.90
N PRO A 14 -35.55 -66.73 -55.62
CA PRO A 14 -36.36 -66.02 -54.60
C PRO A 14 -35.63 -65.41 -53.39
N GLN A 15 -36.43 -64.78 -52.52
CA GLN A 15 -36.30 -64.63 -51.05
C GLN A 15 -35.12 -63.84 -50.47
N HIS A 16 -35.44 -62.77 -49.73
CA HIS A 16 -35.30 -62.80 -48.27
C HIS A 16 -36.28 -61.82 -47.60
N ARG A 17 -36.91 -62.24 -46.49
CA ARG A 17 -37.66 -61.33 -45.60
C ARG A 17 -36.66 -60.39 -44.91
N ARG A 18 -36.94 -59.09 -44.89
CA ARG A 18 -36.52 -58.21 -43.79
C ARG A 18 -37.76 -57.59 -43.14
N ALA A 19 -37.81 -57.67 -41.83
CA ALA A 19 -38.92 -57.13 -41.04
C ALA A 19 -38.97 -55.61 -41.17
N LYS A 20 -40.18 -55.04 -41.17
CA LYS A 20 -40.39 -53.64 -40.81
C LYS A 20 -40.17 -53.48 -39.30
N GLY A 21 -38.92 -53.54 -38.87
CA GLY A 21 -38.52 -53.02 -37.58
C GLY A 21 -38.51 -51.50 -37.68
N ALA A 22 -39.52 -50.85 -37.11
CA ALA A 22 -39.46 -49.42 -36.90
C ALA A 22 -38.32 -49.14 -35.91
N TRP A 23 -37.24 -48.53 -36.40
CA TRP A 23 -36.30 -47.85 -35.52
C TRP A 23 -37.03 -46.61 -34.98
N PRO A 24 -36.99 -46.33 -33.68
CA PRO A 24 -37.54 -45.08 -33.17
C PRO A 24 -36.72 -43.91 -33.72
N ASP A 25 -37.36 -43.00 -34.47
CA ASP A 25 -36.82 -41.67 -34.80
C ASP A 25 -36.76 -40.80 -33.54
N VAL A 26 -35.90 -41.20 -32.60
CA VAL A 26 -35.79 -40.63 -31.25
C VAL A 26 -34.33 -40.39 -30.91
N PHE A 27 -33.65 -39.63 -31.78
CA PHE A 27 -32.86 -38.50 -31.30
C PHE A 27 -33.74 -37.24 -31.48
N PRO A 28 -34.56 -36.87 -30.47
CA PRO A 28 -35.38 -35.68 -30.57
C PRO A 28 -34.49 -34.47 -30.83
N LYS A 29 -34.90 -33.61 -31.77
CA LYS A 29 -34.22 -32.32 -32.03
C LYS A 29 -34.06 -31.48 -30.76
N ALA A 30 -34.92 -31.70 -29.78
CA ALA A 30 -34.78 -31.17 -28.42
C ALA A 30 -33.44 -31.50 -27.76
N TRP A 31 -32.90 -32.72 -27.86
CA TRP A 31 -31.59 -33.06 -27.26
C TRP A 31 -30.42 -32.37 -27.95
N LEU A 32 -30.49 -32.21 -29.28
CA LEU A 32 -29.51 -31.41 -30.03
C LEU A 32 -29.57 -29.93 -29.63
N LEU A 33 -30.78 -29.37 -29.50
CA LEU A 33 -30.98 -28.01 -29.01
C LEU A 33 -30.46 -27.85 -27.57
N THR A 34 -30.84 -28.75 -26.65
CA THR A 34 -30.37 -28.75 -25.26
C THR A 34 -28.86 -28.90 -25.16
N LEU A 35 -28.23 -29.76 -25.97
CA LEU A 35 -26.78 -29.91 -26.01
C LEU A 35 -26.10 -28.62 -26.52
N CYS A 36 -26.61 -28.02 -27.60
CA CYS A 36 -26.11 -26.74 -28.09
C CYS A 36 -26.27 -25.64 -27.03
N THR A 37 -27.42 -25.55 -26.35
CA THR A 37 -27.63 -24.60 -25.25
C THR A 37 -26.66 -24.83 -24.09
N ILE A 38 -26.43 -26.08 -23.68
CA ILE A 38 -25.46 -26.41 -22.63
C ILE A 38 -24.03 -26.02 -23.05
N VAL A 39 -23.62 -26.33 -24.29
CA VAL A 39 -22.30 -25.94 -24.81
C VAL A 39 -22.15 -24.42 -24.91
N SER A 40 -23.18 -23.70 -25.36
CA SER A 40 -23.18 -22.22 -25.37
C SER A 40 -23.14 -21.63 -23.96
N LEU A 41 -23.87 -22.19 -23.00
CA LEU A 41 -23.84 -21.75 -21.60
C LEU A 41 -22.49 -22.06 -20.94
N LEU A 42 -21.89 -23.22 -21.20
CA LEU A 42 -20.54 -23.54 -20.75
C LEU A 42 -19.49 -22.62 -21.38
N TYR A 43 -19.61 -22.33 -22.68
CA TYR A 43 -18.74 -21.37 -23.35
C TYR A 43 -18.84 -19.98 -22.71
N LEU A 44 -20.06 -19.47 -22.52
CA LEU A 44 -20.31 -18.18 -21.86
C LEU A 44 -19.80 -18.18 -20.41
N PHE A 45 -20.03 -19.26 -19.67
CA PHE A 45 -19.51 -19.40 -18.31
C PHE A 45 -17.99 -19.36 -18.29
N CYS A 46 -17.30 -20.19 -19.08
CA CYS A 46 -15.85 -20.27 -19.09
C CYS A 46 -15.15 -19.01 -19.63
N HIS A 47 -15.76 -18.25 -20.55
CA HIS A 47 -15.13 -17.07 -21.17
C HIS A 47 -15.54 -15.72 -20.54
N PHE A 48 -16.68 -15.65 -19.83
CA PHE A 48 -17.15 -14.41 -19.22
C PHE A 48 -17.33 -14.52 -17.70
N VAL A 49 -17.95 -15.59 -17.20
CA VAL A 49 -18.24 -15.70 -15.75
C VAL A 49 -17.03 -16.16 -14.96
N LEU A 50 -16.36 -17.23 -15.40
CA LEU A 50 -15.22 -17.83 -14.71
C LEU A 50 -14.03 -16.88 -14.56
N PRO A 51 -13.61 -16.08 -15.57
CA PRO A 51 -12.54 -15.11 -15.41
C PRO A 51 -12.87 -14.02 -14.37
N HIS A 52 -14.15 -13.64 -14.23
CA HIS A 52 -14.56 -12.72 -13.17
C HIS A 52 -14.59 -13.41 -11.79
N LEU A 53 -15.02 -14.67 -11.70
CA LEU A 53 -14.97 -15.43 -10.44
C LEU A 53 -13.53 -15.68 -9.96
N LEU A 54 -12.59 -15.90 -10.86
CA LEU A 54 -11.17 -16.08 -10.54
C LEU A 54 -10.47 -14.78 -10.06
N LYS A 55 -11.10 -13.61 -10.22
CA LYS A 55 -10.61 -12.35 -9.60
C LYS A 55 -10.89 -12.28 -8.09
N PHE A 56 -11.74 -13.16 -7.56
CA PHE A 56 -12.00 -13.26 -6.13
C PHE A 56 -11.06 -14.29 -5.50
N ARG A 57 -10.33 -13.91 -4.45
CA ARG A 57 -9.41 -14.79 -3.71
C ARG A 57 -10.18 -15.74 -2.77
N LEU A 58 -10.96 -16.65 -3.35
CA LEU A 58 -11.79 -17.61 -2.62
C LEU A 58 -10.92 -18.60 -1.82
N ARG A 59 -11.01 -18.55 -0.49
CA ARG A 59 -10.38 -19.47 0.45
C ARG A 59 -11.39 -20.02 1.45
N THR A 60 -11.00 -21.03 2.23
CA THR A 60 -11.86 -21.66 3.26
C THR A 60 -11.76 -21.03 4.64
N ASP A 61 -10.78 -20.14 4.84
CA ASP A 61 -10.45 -19.46 6.10
C ASP A 61 -11.02 -18.02 6.18
N LEU A 62 -11.73 -17.56 5.14
CA LEU A 62 -12.24 -16.19 5.05
C LEU A 62 -13.17 -15.84 6.22
N SER A 63 -12.80 -14.79 6.97
CA SER A 63 -13.61 -14.18 8.02
C SER A 63 -14.82 -13.40 7.45
N TRP A 64 -15.65 -12.83 8.33
CA TRP A 64 -16.68 -11.87 7.89
C TRP A 64 -16.10 -10.55 7.38
N TYR A 65 -14.90 -10.17 7.85
CA TYR A 65 -14.15 -9.02 7.37
C TYR A 65 -13.60 -9.30 5.96
N ASP A 66 -12.96 -10.45 5.76
CA ASP A 66 -12.47 -10.94 4.46
C ASP A 66 -13.56 -10.98 3.38
N LEU A 67 -14.78 -11.39 3.75
CA LEU A 67 -15.95 -11.43 2.87
C LEU A 67 -16.52 -10.05 2.53
N GLY A 68 -15.98 -8.98 3.11
CA GLY A 68 -16.44 -7.61 2.91
C GLY A 68 -17.77 -7.27 3.58
N LEU A 69 -18.19 -8.03 4.60
CA LEU A 69 -19.49 -7.81 5.27
C LEU A 69 -19.57 -6.45 5.98
N TYR A 70 -18.41 -5.90 6.37
CA TYR A 70 -18.25 -4.58 6.98
C TYR A 70 -17.80 -3.50 5.98
N GLY A 71 -17.89 -3.78 4.67
CA GLY A 71 -17.26 -2.99 3.60
C GLY A 71 -15.90 -3.57 3.17
N PHE A 72 -15.34 -3.04 2.08
CA PHE A 72 -14.06 -3.53 1.54
C PHE A 72 -12.83 -2.89 2.18
N GLY A 73 -12.98 -1.68 2.73
CA GLY A 73 -12.08 -1.09 3.71
C GLY A 73 -12.89 -0.71 4.94
N PRO A 74 -13.09 -1.63 5.90
CA PRO A 74 -13.85 -1.33 7.11
C PRO A 74 -13.20 -0.22 7.91
N THR A 75 -14.01 0.72 8.41
CA THR A 75 -13.56 1.90 9.14
C THR A 75 -14.18 2.01 10.53
N ARG A 76 -13.56 2.84 11.38
CA ARG A 76 -14.08 3.24 12.69
C ARG A 76 -14.29 4.75 12.71
N SER A 77 -15.53 5.14 13.04
CA SER A 77 -15.88 6.52 13.40
C SER A 77 -15.64 6.78 14.89
N TYR A 78 -15.46 8.04 15.24
CA TYR A 78 -15.16 8.51 16.59
C TYR A 78 -16.18 9.58 17.02
N ALA A 79 -16.43 9.74 18.32
CA ALA A 79 -17.31 10.79 18.83
C ALA A 79 -16.58 12.13 19.00
N SER A 80 -15.28 12.10 19.29
CA SER A 80 -14.41 13.26 19.53
C SER A 80 -13.45 13.58 18.37
N PHE A 81 -13.50 12.83 17.25
CA PHE A 81 -12.61 13.05 16.11
C PHE A 81 -13.37 12.95 14.78
N GLU A 82 -13.00 13.81 13.82
CA GLU A 82 -13.78 14.03 12.60
C GLU A 82 -13.52 13.02 11.46
N TYR A 83 -12.38 12.33 11.46
CA TYR A 83 -12.04 11.35 10.42
C TYR A 83 -12.36 9.92 10.84
N GLU A 84 -12.60 9.08 9.85
CA GLU A 84 -12.74 7.64 10.00
C GLU A 84 -11.40 6.94 9.78
N SER A 85 -10.93 6.16 10.75
CA SER A 85 -9.69 5.38 10.62
C SER A 85 -9.93 4.00 10.01
N PRO A 86 -8.93 3.37 9.38
CA PRO A 86 -9.00 1.96 9.01
C PRO A 86 -9.19 1.07 10.24
N VAL A 87 -9.99 0.00 10.10
CA VAL A 87 -10.03 -1.13 11.02
C VAL A 87 -9.27 -2.28 10.40
N VAL A 88 -8.35 -2.88 11.15
CA VAL A 88 -7.55 -4.01 10.70
C VAL A 88 -8.11 -5.35 11.20
N GLU A 89 -7.82 -6.43 10.48
CA GLU A 89 -7.96 -7.80 10.97
C GLU A 89 -6.56 -8.42 11.16
N ILE A 90 -6.28 -8.83 12.40
CA ILE A 90 -5.04 -9.51 12.80
C ILE A 90 -5.29 -11.02 12.70
N THR A 91 -4.76 -11.66 11.66
CA THR A 91 -4.92 -13.10 11.38
C THR A 91 -3.94 -13.95 12.19
N GLN A 92 -2.78 -13.40 12.53
CA GLN A 92 -1.78 -14.06 13.38
C GLN A 92 -1.09 -13.05 14.30
N TRP A 93 -0.81 -13.47 15.54
CA TRP A 93 -0.02 -12.70 16.51
C TRP A 93 0.79 -13.62 17.43
N ASP A 94 2.09 -13.34 17.55
CA ASP A 94 3.01 -13.91 18.53
C ASP A 94 3.64 -12.81 19.39
N SER A 95 4.13 -13.17 20.57
CA SER A 95 5.03 -12.37 21.41
C SER A 95 6.28 -11.83 20.71
N GLY A 96 6.70 -12.44 19.59
CA GLY A 96 7.79 -11.96 18.74
C GLY A 96 7.45 -10.82 17.77
N CYS A 97 6.17 -10.41 17.67
CA CYS A 97 5.76 -9.26 16.86
C CYS A 97 6.19 -7.95 17.53
N ASP A 98 6.91 -7.10 16.81
CA ASP A 98 7.44 -5.85 17.34
C ASP A 98 6.31 -4.84 17.69
N PRO A 99 6.30 -4.23 18.89
CA PRO A 99 5.19 -3.39 19.35
C PRO A 99 5.21 -1.95 18.79
N ARG A 100 6.19 -1.60 17.93
CA ARG A 100 6.28 -0.29 17.28
C ARG A 100 5.09 0.03 16.37
N TYR A 101 4.91 1.32 16.10
CA TYR A 101 3.82 1.85 15.29
C TYR A 101 3.95 1.46 13.82
N ILE A 102 2.81 1.32 13.14
CA ILE A 102 2.74 1.01 11.71
C ILE A 102 2.34 2.29 10.95
N PHE A 103 3.12 2.61 9.92
CA PHE A 103 2.97 3.79 9.06
C PHE A 103 2.40 3.36 7.71
N LEU A 104 1.26 3.94 7.34
CA LEU A 104 0.51 3.64 6.12
C LEU A 104 0.04 4.93 5.43
N ALA A 105 -0.18 4.86 4.11
CA ALA A 105 -0.92 5.86 3.35
C ALA A 105 -2.15 5.19 2.69
N PRO A 106 -3.18 4.79 3.48
CA PRO A 106 -4.35 4.12 2.95
C PRO A 106 -5.09 4.99 1.93
N ARG A 107 -5.41 4.40 0.78
CA ARG A 107 -6.18 5.02 -0.31
C ARG A 107 -7.03 3.99 -1.05
N GLY A 108 -7.92 4.48 -1.91
CA GLY A 108 -8.78 3.67 -2.77
C GLY A 108 -10.25 4.06 -2.67
N ASP A 109 -11.11 3.46 -3.49
CA ASP A 109 -12.55 3.78 -3.56
C ASP A 109 -13.35 3.39 -2.30
N SER A 110 -12.68 2.75 -1.33
CA SER A 110 -13.23 2.25 -0.08
C SER A 110 -12.54 2.83 1.16
N ILE A 111 -11.75 3.90 1.01
CA ILE A 111 -11.15 4.67 2.10
C ILE A 111 -11.80 6.08 2.13
N PRO A 112 -12.59 6.44 3.17
CA PRO A 112 -13.29 7.72 3.22
C PRO A 112 -12.37 8.93 3.42
N HIS A 113 -11.31 8.76 4.23
CA HIS A 113 -10.36 9.80 4.61
C HIS A 113 -8.92 9.35 4.31
N PRO A 114 -8.51 9.31 3.02
CA PRO A 114 -7.15 8.91 2.64
C PRO A 114 -6.10 9.90 3.13
N GLY A 115 -4.88 9.42 3.38
CA GLY A 115 -3.79 10.25 3.85
C GLY A 115 -2.83 9.50 4.79
N PRO A 116 -1.80 10.16 5.32
CA PRO A 116 -0.80 9.49 6.13
C PRO A 116 -1.39 9.12 7.49
N THR A 117 -1.21 7.86 7.89
CA THR A 117 -1.87 7.21 9.03
C THR A 117 -0.87 6.40 9.84
N ILE A 118 -0.83 6.63 11.15
CA ILE A 118 -0.09 5.85 12.14
C ILE A 118 -1.07 5.01 12.94
N LEU A 119 -0.85 3.71 12.99
CA LEU A 119 -1.56 2.75 13.85
C LEU A 119 -0.63 2.21 14.95
N ASP A 120 -1.18 1.86 16.11
CA ASP A 120 -0.48 1.01 17.07
C ASP A 120 -0.44 -0.45 16.61
N ALA A 121 0.35 -1.27 17.29
CA ALA A 121 0.52 -2.67 16.90
C ALA A 121 -0.75 -3.52 17.13
N ALA A 122 -1.74 -3.02 17.89
CA ALA A 122 -3.08 -3.62 18.01
C ALA A 122 -4.07 -3.10 16.94
N GLY A 123 -3.65 -2.19 16.07
CA GLY A 123 -4.45 -1.62 14.98
C GLY A 123 -5.33 -0.44 15.38
N ASN A 124 -5.13 0.17 16.56
CA ASN A 124 -5.82 1.41 16.89
C ASN A 124 -5.15 2.61 16.22
N LEU A 125 -5.94 3.64 15.88
CA LEU A 125 -5.41 4.91 15.42
C LEU A 125 -4.47 5.53 16.47
N VAL A 126 -3.36 6.10 16.01
CA VAL A 126 -2.46 6.94 16.81
C VAL A 126 -2.46 8.36 16.26
N TRP A 127 -2.31 8.48 14.94
CA TRP A 127 -2.40 9.75 14.22
C TRP A 127 -2.93 9.54 12.80
N MET A 128 -3.72 10.47 12.28
CA MET A 128 -3.92 10.59 10.84
C MET A 128 -4.15 12.04 10.40
N LYS A 129 -3.83 12.33 9.14
CA LYS A 129 -4.21 13.54 8.42
C LYS A 129 -5.05 13.13 7.20
N TYR A 130 -6.20 13.75 6.98
CA TYR A 130 -6.90 13.63 5.70
C TYR A 130 -6.22 14.53 4.67
N ASN A 131 -5.85 13.95 3.53
CA ASN A 131 -5.27 14.62 2.38
C ASN A 131 -6.27 14.59 1.22
N HIS A 132 -6.45 15.72 0.54
CA HIS A 132 -7.35 15.80 -0.61
C HIS A 132 -6.76 15.12 -1.85
N ASP A 133 -5.45 15.25 -2.01
CA ASP A 133 -4.68 14.62 -3.08
C ASP A 133 -4.10 13.28 -2.62
N ILE A 134 -3.53 12.52 -3.56
CA ILE A 134 -3.03 11.18 -3.26
C ILE A 134 -1.80 11.30 -2.37
N THR A 135 -1.79 10.54 -1.27
CA THR A 135 -0.64 10.44 -0.37
C THR A 135 0.09 9.12 -0.60
N GLN A 136 1.43 9.15 -0.60
CA GLN A 136 2.27 7.97 -0.76
C GLN A 136 3.53 8.06 0.11
N ASP A 137 4.26 6.94 0.19
CA ASP A 137 5.60 6.84 0.80
C ASP A 137 5.72 7.38 2.24
N PHE A 138 4.64 7.26 3.02
CA PHE A 138 4.59 7.71 4.42
C PHE A 138 5.45 6.84 5.34
N LYS A 139 6.49 7.45 5.92
CA LYS A 139 7.43 6.78 6.84
C LYS A 139 8.16 7.77 7.75
N LEU A 140 8.72 7.24 8.83
CA LEU A 140 9.69 7.95 9.66
C LEU A 140 11.05 8.04 8.94
N GLN A 141 11.72 9.19 9.02
CA GLN A 141 13.10 9.36 8.59
C GLN A 141 13.85 10.31 9.54
N ARG A 142 15.16 10.13 9.66
CA ARG A 142 16.01 10.92 10.55
C ARG A 142 16.78 11.97 9.76
N TYR A 143 16.82 13.20 10.25
CA TYR A 143 17.52 14.31 9.61
C TYR A 143 18.17 15.22 10.66
N GLN A 144 19.47 15.48 10.51
CA GLN A 144 20.29 16.27 11.45
C GLN A 144 20.18 15.86 12.94
N GLY A 145 19.81 14.61 13.21
CA GLY A 145 19.65 14.07 14.58
C GLY A 145 18.25 14.20 15.18
N GLU A 146 17.29 14.76 14.44
CA GLU A 146 15.86 14.80 14.79
C GLU A 146 15.08 13.84 13.88
N ASP A 147 13.96 13.32 14.38
CA ASP A 147 13.10 12.39 13.64
C ASP A 147 11.91 13.14 13.00
N TYR A 148 11.64 12.85 11.73
CA TYR A 148 10.60 13.48 10.92
C TYR A 148 9.64 12.45 10.34
N LEU A 149 8.35 12.76 10.36
CA LEU A 149 7.37 12.09 9.54
C LEU A 149 7.47 12.63 8.12
N THR A 150 7.62 11.74 7.15
CA THR A 150 7.78 12.10 5.74
C THR A 150 6.67 11.48 4.90
N TYR A 151 6.12 12.20 3.93
CA TYR A 151 5.18 11.67 2.93
C TYR A 151 5.26 12.46 1.62
N TRP A 152 4.85 11.84 0.52
CA TRP A 152 4.53 12.48 -0.75
C TRP A 152 3.04 12.83 -0.81
N GLU A 153 2.66 14.00 -1.34
CA GLU A 153 1.28 14.38 -1.66
C GLU A 153 1.22 15.01 -3.06
N GLY A 154 0.25 14.60 -3.90
CA GLY A 154 0.07 15.10 -5.28
C GLY A 154 -0.88 14.27 -6.16
N GLU A 155 -0.83 14.49 -7.48
CA GLU A 155 -1.66 13.80 -8.47
C GLU A 155 -0.97 12.52 -9.01
N GLU A 156 -1.71 11.41 -9.13
CA GLU A 156 -1.27 10.20 -9.84
C GLU A 156 -1.71 10.29 -11.31
N VAL A 157 -0.74 10.39 -12.23
CA VAL A 157 -0.98 10.48 -13.67
C VAL A 157 -0.90 9.10 -14.36
N ALA A 158 -1.24 9.07 -15.65
CA ALA A 158 -1.40 7.82 -16.39
C ALA A 158 -0.13 6.95 -16.39
N GLY A 159 -0.23 5.74 -15.85
CA GLY A 159 0.90 4.80 -15.69
C GLY A 159 1.32 4.59 -14.23
N GLY A 160 0.70 5.29 -13.27
CA GLY A 160 1.06 5.21 -11.85
C GLY A 160 2.20 6.15 -11.45
N LEU A 161 2.54 7.12 -12.30
CA LEU A 161 3.56 8.13 -12.06
C LEU A 161 2.98 9.26 -11.21
N GLY A 162 3.80 9.91 -10.38
CA GLY A 162 3.39 11.05 -9.56
C GLY A 162 3.72 12.43 -10.17
N GLN A 163 2.87 13.41 -9.88
CA GLN A 163 3.19 14.84 -9.95
C GLN A 163 2.82 15.49 -8.61
N GLY A 164 3.79 15.63 -7.71
CA GLY A 164 3.56 16.08 -6.33
C GLY A 164 4.81 16.63 -5.66
N SER A 165 4.84 16.60 -4.33
CA SER A 165 5.96 17.09 -3.52
C SER A 165 6.04 16.33 -2.19
N TRP A 166 7.19 16.39 -1.52
CA TRP A 166 7.42 15.68 -0.26
C TRP A 166 7.48 16.63 0.92
N PHE A 167 6.82 16.23 2.00
CA PHE A 167 6.61 17.02 3.19
C PHE A 167 7.30 16.36 4.39
N MET A 168 7.98 17.15 5.21
CA MET A 168 8.59 16.69 6.46
C MET A 168 7.91 17.37 7.65
N LEU A 169 7.25 16.60 8.50
CA LEU A 169 6.64 17.06 9.75
C LEU A 169 7.52 16.68 10.94
N ASP A 170 7.71 17.60 11.89
CA ASP A 170 8.41 17.30 13.14
C ASP A 170 7.53 16.56 14.17
N SER A 171 8.06 16.30 15.37
CA SER A 171 7.33 15.72 16.51
C SER A 171 6.03 16.45 16.87
N THR A 172 5.87 17.71 16.47
CA THR A 172 4.66 18.50 16.74
C THR A 172 3.63 18.45 15.61
N TYR A 173 3.89 17.65 14.58
CA TYR A 173 3.18 17.60 13.30
C TYR A 173 3.24 18.92 12.51
N THR A 174 4.20 19.79 12.82
CA THR A 174 4.43 21.02 12.06
C THR A 174 5.30 20.73 10.85
N GLN A 175 4.84 21.09 9.66
CA GLN A 175 5.65 21.05 8.44
C GLN A 175 6.89 21.95 8.60
N ARG A 176 8.08 21.37 8.46
CA ARG A 176 9.37 22.07 8.51
C ARG A 176 10.02 22.20 7.15
N TYR A 177 9.91 21.16 6.32
CA TYR A 177 10.46 21.14 4.98
C TYR A 177 9.42 20.72 3.95
N GLU A 178 9.62 21.23 2.74
CA GLU A 178 8.88 20.88 1.52
C GLU A 178 9.92 20.79 0.40
N ILE A 179 9.97 19.62 -0.21
CA ILE A 179 10.96 19.22 -1.21
C ILE A 179 10.27 19.10 -2.56
N HIS A 180 10.88 19.73 -3.56
CA HIS A 180 10.46 19.72 -4.96
C HIS A 180 11.66 19.34 -5.83
N PRO A 181 11.44 18.75 -7.02
CA PRO A 181 12.52 18.58 -7.99
C PRO A 181 13.10 19.92 -8.46
N ILE A 182 14.43 19.96 -8.64
CA ILE A 182 15.14 21.15 -9.10
C ILE A 182 15.23 21.12 -10.63
N GLY A 183 14.41 21.93 -11.30
CA GLY A 183 14.39 22.04 -12.75
C GLY A 183 13.06 22.56 -13.27
N ASN A 184 12.77 22.30 -14.55
CA ASN A 184 11.46 22.58 -15.14
C ASN A 184 10.64 21.28 -15.21
N PHE A 185 10.20 20.81 -14.06
CA PHE A 185 9.37 19.61 -13.89
C PHE A 185 8.00 19.99 -13.34
N ASP A 186 6.96 19.25 -13.73
CA ASP A 186 5.59 19.50 -13.29
C ASP A 186 5.34 19.06 -11.83
N GLY A 187 6.20 18.18 -11.30
CA GLY A 187 6.17 17.70 -9.91
C GLY A 187 7.19 16.59 -9.69
N GLY A 188 7.41 16.24 -8.42
CA GLY A 188 8.14 15.05 -8.00
C GLY A 188 7.28 13.80 -8.09
N ASP A 189 7.90 12.66 -8.40
CA ASP A 189 7.18 11.39 -8.58
C ASP A 189 6.87 10.70 -7.23
N LEU A 190 5.86 9.82 -7.21
CA LEU A 190 5.32 9.26 -5.98
C LEU A 190 6.12 8.08 -5.39
N HIS A 191 7.11 7.55 -6.11
CA HIS A 191 7.70 6.25 -5.78
C HIS A 191 8.79 6.30 -4.70
N GLU A 192 9.51 7.41 -4.55
CA GLU A 192 10.63 7.51 -3.61
C GLU A 192 10.90 8.91 -3.05
N PHE A 193 11.08 8.98 -1.73
CA PHE A 193 11.83 10.02 -1.03
C PHE A 193 12.62 9.44 0.14
N ILE A 194 13.95 9.42 0.03
CA ILE A 194 14.83 8.96 1.11
C ILE A 194 15.83 10.06 1.51
N LEU A 195 15.97 10.29 2.80
CA LEU A 195 16.95 11.20 3.39
C LEU A 195 18.26 10.45 3.61
N THR A 196 19.39 11.12 3.36
CA THR A 196 20.73 10.56 3.54
C THR A 196 21.39 11.09 4.80
N ASP A 197 22.38 10.35 5.31
CA ASP A 197 23.23 10.80 6.42
C ASP A 197 24.02 12.09 6.11
N ASP A 198 24.20 12.44 4.83
CA ASP A 198 24.86 13.68 4.39
C ASP A 198 23.95 14.92 4.54
N GLY A 199 22.68 14.75 4.91
CA GLY A 199 21.69 15.85 4.98
C GLY A 199 21.03 16.18 3.64
N THR A 200 21.06 15.24 2.70
CA THR A 200 20.44 15.37 1.37
C THR A 200 19.16 14.54 1.28
N ALA A 201 18.36 14.77 0.25
CA ALA A 201 17.21 13.97 -0.14
C ALA A 201 17.42 13.39 -1.53
N LEU A 202 17.12 12.10 -1.69
CA LEU A 202 17.00 11.44 -2.99
C LEU A 202 15.51 11.38 -3.36
N ILE A 203 15.19 11.78 -4.59
CA ILE A 203 13.82 11.82 -5.10
C ILE A 203 13.72 11.24 -6.52
N THR A 204 12.60 10.60 -6.86
CA THR A 204 12.30 10.21 -8.25
C THR A 204 11.56 11.29 -9.03
N ILE A 205 11.74 11.30 -10.35
CA ILE A 205 11.05 12.22 -11.28
C ILE A 205 10.82 11.47 -12.60
N TYR A 206 9.75 11.81 -13.33
CA TYR A 206 9.56 11.38 -14.72
C TYR A 206 9.43 12.58 -15.66
N GLU A 207 10.15 12.54 -16.78
CA GLU A 207 10.07 13.57 -17.83
C GLU A 207 9.67 12.95 -19.18
N PRO A 208 8.56 13.38 -19.81
CA PRO A 208 8.19 12.93 -21.16
C PRO A 208 9.08 13.59 -22.22
N ILE A 209 10.03 12.82 -22.77
CA ILE A 209 11.00 13.27 -23.79
C ILE A 209 10.71 12.64 -25.17
N PRO A 210 11.10 13.30 -26.28
CA PRO A 210 11.07 12.67 -27.61
C PRO A 210 12.10 11.54 -27.73
N ALA A 211 11.70 10.39 -28.30
CA ALA A 211 12.56 9.21 -28.45
C ALA A 211 12.28 8.41 -29.73
N ASP A 212 13.27 7.64 -30.20
CA ASP A 212 13.08 6.62 -31.25
C ASP A 212 12.67 5.29 -30.60
N LEU A 213 11.44 4.85 -30.86
CA LEU A 213 10.86 3.62 -30.32
C LEU A 213 10.89 2.45 -31.32
N THR A 214 11.53 2.59 -32.48
CA THR A 214 11.56 1.55 -33.52
C THR A 214 12.17 0.24 -33.04
N ALA A 215 13.10 0.28 -32.09
CA ALA A 215 13.74 -0.89 -31.48
C ALA A 215 12.75 -1.83 -30.75
N ILE A 216 11.57 -1.33 -30.38
CA ILE A 216 10.46 -2.09 -29.77
C ILE A 216 9.20 -2.09 -30.66
N GLY A 217 9.33 -1.77 -31.94
CA GLY A 217 8.23 -1.74 -32.92
C GLY A 217 7.38 -0.47 -32.92
N GLY A 218 7.81 0.59 -32.22
CA GLY A 218 7.13 1.87 -32.13
C GLY A 218 7.51 2.89 -33.21
N PRO A 219 7.01 4.13 -33.09
CA PRO A 219 7.35 5.22 -34.00
C PRO A 219 8.81 5.68 -33.85
N ALA A 220 9.42 6.11 -34.95
CA ALA A 220 10.77 6.72 -34.97
C ALA A 220 10.81 8.16 -34.39
N LEU A 221 9.64 8.78 -34.24
CA LEU A 221 9.43 10.06 -33.56
C LEU A 221 8.32 9.83 -32.52
N GLY A 222 8.67 9.13 -31.45
CA GLY A 222 7.79 8.81 -30.33
C GLY A 222 8.08 9.65 -29.09
N TRP A 223 7.42 9.28 -28.01
CA TRP A 223 7.57 9.87 -26.68
C TRP A 223 7.86 8.80 -25.65
N LEU A 224 8.76 9.09 -24.72
CA LEU A 224 9.21 8.18 -23.67
C LEU A 224 9.15 8.93 -22.33
N TYR A 225 8.58 8.30 -21.30
CA TYR A 225 8.77 8.79 -19.94
C TYR A 225 10.17 8.36 -19.52
N ASP A 226 11.09 9.31 -19.46
CA ASP A 226 12.42 9.08 -18.91
C ASP A 226 12.29 9.01 -17.38
N GLY A 227 12.93 8.03 -16.78
CA GLY A 227 12.98 7.89 -15.33
C GLY A 227 14.25 8.53 -14.80
N LEU A 228 14.11 9.43 -13.82
CA LEU A 228 15.21 10.16 -13.22
C LEU A 228 15.23 9.98 -11.72
N PHE A 229 16.38 10.29 -11.13
CA PHE A 229 16.45 10.71 -9.73
C PHE A 229 17.37 11.92 -9.56
N GLN A 230 17.13 12.68 -8.49
CA GLN A 230 17.98 13.78 -8.07
C GLN A 230 18.45 13.57 -6.62
N GLU A 231 19.67 14.01 -6.32
CA GLU A 231 20.13 14.29 -4.95
C GLU A 231 20.09 15.81 -4.72
N ILE A 232 19.37 16.24 -3.69
CA ILE A 232 19.15 17.65 -3.34
C ILE A 232 19.56 17.88 -1.88
N ASP A 233 20.33 18.93 -1.60
CA ASP A 233 20.58 19.37 -0.23
C ASP A 233 19.30 19.95 0.40
N VAL A 234 18.86 19.40 1.54
CA VAL A 234 17.53 19.68 2.13
C VAL A 234 17.39 21.13 2.61
N GLU A 235 18.47 21.74 3.10
CA GLU A 235 18.46 23.06 3.72
C GLU A 235 18.62 24.18 2.67
N THR A 236 19.59 24.02 1.76
CA THR A 236 19.92 25.01 0.73
C THR A 236 19.09 24.87 -0.54
N LYS A 237 18.49 23.69 -0.77
CA LYS A 237 17.77 23.31 -1.99
C LYS A 237 18.67 23.28 -3.24
N GLU A 238 19.97 23.09 -3.06
CA GLU A 238 20.92 22.92 -4.17
C GLU A 238 20.85 21.50 -4.75
N LEU A 239 20.80 21.41 -6.08
CA LEU A 239 20.91 20.14 -6.81
C LEU A 239 22.37 19.68 -6.82
N LEU A 240 22.65 18.54 -6.20
CA LEU A 240 23.99 17.96 -6.12
C LEU A 240 24.24 16.94 -7.24
N PHE A 241 23.21 16.17 -7.60
CA PHE A 241 23.29 15.13 -8.63
C PHE A 241 21.96 14.96 -9.36
N GLU A 242 21.99 14.72 -10.66
CA GLU A 242 20.84 14.26 -11.46
C GLU A 242 21.29 13.09 -12.34
N TRP A 243 20.48 12.03 -12.38
CA TRP A 243 20.71 10.87 -13.22
C TRP A 243 19.47 10.54 -14.05
N ARG A 244 19.67 10.06 -15.28
CA ARG A 244 18.61 9.84 -16.29
C ARG A 244 18.76 8.48 -16.95
N ALA A 245 17.74 7.63 -16.87
CA ALA A 245 17.79 6.29 -17.45
C ALA A 245 18.12 6.30 -18.96
N SER A 246 17.57 7.27 -19.71
CA SER A 246 17.76 7.40 -21.15
C SER A 246 19.22 7.62 -21.60
N ASN A 247 20.07 8.15 -20.72
CA ASN A 247 21.50 8.36 -21.00
C ASN A 247 22.32 7.05 -20.93
N HIS A 248 21.78 6.01 -20.28
CA HIS A 248 22.52 4.78 -19.97
C HIS A 248 21.90 3.52 -20.58
N PHE A 249 20.57 3.50 -20.77
CA PHE A 249 19.85 2.29 -21.18
C PHE A 249 19.04 2.48 -22.47
N PRO A 250 19.23 1.61 -23.49
CA PRO A 250 18.40 1.63 -24.69
C PRO A 250 16.98 1.15 -24.38
N VAL A 251 15.99 1.67 -25.11
CA VAL A 251 14.56 1.38 -24.86
C VAL A 251 14.20 -0.12 -24.84
N ASN A 252 14.95 -0.96 -25.56
CA ASN A 252 14.72 -2.40 -25.64
C ASN A 252 15.15 -3.22 -24.42
N VAL A 253 15.70 -2.62 -23.36
CA VAL A 253 15.86 -3.29 -22.05
C VAL A 253 14.50 -3.70 -21.47
N THR A 254 13.45 -2.94 -21.75
CA THR A 254 12.11 -3.11 -21.18
C THR A 254 11.45 -4.46 -21.44
N TYR A 255 10.75 -4.98 -20.44
CA TYR A 255 9.77 -6.08 -20.56
C TYR A 255 8.34 -5.55 -20.73
N GLU A 256 8.12 -4.23 -20.58
CA GLU A 256 6.83 -3.60 -20.79
C GLU A 256 6.43 -3.58 -22.27
N ALA A 257 5.15 -3.77 -22.55
CA ALA A 257 4.65 -3.87 -23.93
C ALA A 257 4.15 -2.51 -24.42
N LEU A 258 4.67 -2.05 -25.57
CA LEU A 258 4.36 -0.72 -26.11
C LEU A 258 2.86 -0.43 -26.27
N HIS A 259 2.07 -1.44 -26.66
CA HIS A 259 0.63 -1.35 -26.89
C HIS A 259 0.22 -0.10 -27.70
N THR A 260 -0.42 0.88 -27.07
CA THR A 260 -0.87 2.15 -27.68
C THR A 260 -0.13 3.37 -27.12
N LYS A 261 1.01 3.16 -26.44
CA LYS A 261 1.81 4.20 -25.80
C LYS A 261 2.93 4.69 -26.73
N GLY A 262 3.54 5.81 -26.35
CA GLY A 262 4.69 6.39 -27.02
C GLY A 262 4.41 7.12 -28.34
N TYR A 263 3.14 7.34 -28.69
CA TYR A 263 2.76 8.10 -29.88
C TYR A 263 2.54 9.60 -29.60
N GLU A 264 2.15 9.97 -28.38
CA GLU A 264 1.87 11.34 -27.96
C GLU A 264 2.52 11.63 -26.60
N LYS A 265 2.79 12.91 -26.28
CA LYS A 265 3.48 13.30 -25.03
C LYS A 265 2.76 12.78 -23.79
N ASP A 266 1.45 12.95 -23.74
CA ASP A 266 0.60 12.60 -22.59
C ASP A 266 0.28 11.09 -22.51
N THR A 267 0.78 10.32 -23.49
CA THR A 267 0.74 8.84 -23.50
C THR A 267 2.11 8.24 -23.75
N ALA A 268 3.18 8.95 -23.34
CA ALA A 268 4.56 8.52 -23.51
C ALA A 268 4.79 7.10 -22.96
N PHE A 269 5.75 6.39 -23.56
CA PHE A 269 6.05 5.02 -23.16
C PHE A 269 7.04 5.00 -22.00
N ASP A 270 6.60 4.47 -20.85
CA ASP A 270 7.46 4.24 -19.70
C ASP A 270 8.17 2.88 -19.85
N TYR A 271 9.44 2.94 -20.20
CA TYR A 271 10.24 1.77 -20.55
C TYR A 271 11.05 1.19 -19.40
N TYR A 272 11.30 1.97 -18.34
CA TYR A 272 12.31 1.62 -17.33
C TYR A 272 11.72 1.60 -15.91
N HIS A 273 10.88 2.60 -15.59
CA HIS A 273 10.12 2.70 -14.35
C HIS A 273 10.98 2.58 -13.08
N ILE A 274 11.68 3.64 -12.71
CA ILE A 274 12.41 3.72 -11.43
C ILE A 274 11.39 3.80 -10.28
N ASN A 275 11.48 2.87 -9.33
CA ASN A 275 10.57 2.81 -8.18
C ASN A 275 11.24 2.68 -6.80
N SER A 276 12.57 2.66 -6.77
CA SER A 276 13.35 2.98 -5.58
C SER A 276 14.73 3.50 -5.93
N VAL A 277 15.28 4.32 -5.03
CA VAL A 277 16.64 4.86 -5.05
C VAL A 277 17.18 4.79 -3.63
N ASP A 278 18.41 4.32 -3.48
CA ASP A 278 19.13 4.24 -2.22
C ASP A 278 20.59 4.70 -2.42
N LYS A 279 21.27 5.17 -1.38
CA LYS A 279 22.66 5.67 -1.45
C LYS A 279 23.51 5.03 -0.36
N ASP A 280 24.66 4.51 -0.74
CA ASP A 280 25.60 3.91 0.21
C ASP A 280 26.59 4.92 0.80
N ALA A 281 27.33 4.49 1.83
CA ALA A 281 28.38 5.27 2.47
C ALA A 281 29.63 5.53 1.59
N GLN A 282 29.66 5.06 0.34
CA GLN A 282 30.67 5.43 -0.66
C GLN A 282 30.16 6.53 -1.60
N GLY A 283 28.90 6.93 -1.47
CA GLY A 283 28.23 7.94 -2.28
C GLY A 283 27.62 7.41 -3.57
N ASN A 284 27.61 6.09 -3.77
CA ASN A 284 27.05 5.45 -4.95
C ASN A 284 25.56 5.11 -4.76
N TYR A 285 24.83 4.99 -5.86
CA TYR A 285 23.39 4.81 -5.84
C TYR A 285 22.98 3.40 -6.26
N LEU A 286 21.96 2.85 -5.60
CA LEU A 286 21.25 1.64 -5.98
C LEU A 286 19.86 2.03 -6.47
N ILE A 287 19.47 1.61 -7.68
CA ILE A 287 18.14 1.89 -8.22
C ILE A 287 17.39 0.61 -8.62
N SER A 288 16.09 0.55 -8.32
CA SER A 288 15.19 -0.49 -8.82
C SER A 288 14.44 0.00 -10.06
N ALA A 289 14.47 -0.80 -11.14
CA ALA A 289 13.78 -0.53 -12.39
C ALA A 289 12.72 -1.62 -12.65
N ARG A 290 11.45 -1.30 -12.43
CA ARG A 290 10.32 -2.24 -12.49
C ARG A 290 10.20 -2.87 -13.88
N HIS A 291 10.24 -2.05 -14.92
CA HIS A 291 10.01 -2.47 -16.30
C HIS A 291 11.24 -3.11 -16.95
N ALA A 292 12.43 -2.94 -16.37
CA ALA A 292 13.65 -3.66 -16.78
C ALA A 292 13.87 -4.98 -16.02
N HIS A 293 13.11 -5.23 -14.94
CA HIS A 293 13.26 -6.37 -14.02
C HIS A 293 14.66 -6.45 -13.41
N SER A 294 15.23 -5.29 -13.09
CA SER A 294 16.64 -5.19 -12.71
C SER A 294 16.88 -4.16 -11.62
N VAL A 295 17.90 -4.42 -10.80
CA VAL A 295 18.51 -3.45 -9.89
C VAL A 295 19.84 -3.02 -10.49
N SER A 296 20.14 -1.73 -10.51
CA SER A 296 21.39 -1.17 -11.05
C SER A 296 22.16 -0.39 -10.00
N TYR A 297 23.48 -0.52 -9.99
CA TYR A 297 24.37 0.24 -9.11
C TYR A 297 25.16 1.27 -9.93
N ILE A 298 25.19 2.51 -9.45
CA ILE A 298 25.60 3.69 -10.20
C ILE A 298 26.69 4.43 -9.42
N ASP A 299 27.78 4.74 -10.10
CA ASP A 299 28.87 5.58 -9.60
C ASP A 299 28.38 7.00 -9.32
N GLY A 300 28.46 7.44 -8.06
CA GLY A 300 27.89 8.71 -7.62
C GLY A 300 28.64 9.96 -8.09
N SER A 301 29.85 9.80 -8.67
CA SER A 301 30.65 10.92 -9.20
C SER A 301 30.49 11.10 -10.71
N THR A 302 30.18 10.03 -11.44
CA THR A 302 30.19 9.99 -12.91
C THR A 302 28.86 9.57 -13.54
N GLY A 303 27.93 9.03 -12.75
CA GLY A 303 26.68 8.44 -13.24
C GLY A 303 26.86 7.14 -14.02
N ALA A 304 28.07 6.58 -14.07
CA ALA A 304 28.34 5.32 -14.77
C ALA A 304 27.65 4.14 -14.07
N VAL A 305 26.97 3.29 -14.84
CA VAL A 305 26.44 2.02 -14.32
C VAL A 305 27.61 1.07 -14.07
N LEU A 306 27.80 0.71 -12.80
CA LEU A 306 28.90 -0.15 -12.32
C LEU A 306 28.57 -1.64 -12.44
N TRP A 307 27.28 -1.98 -12.29
CA TRP A 307 26.71 -3.30 -12.59
C TRP A 307 25.18 -3.31 -12.57
N MET A 308 24.61 -4.38 -13.10
CA MET A 308 23.19 -4.72 -13.01
C MET A 308 22.97 -6.13 -12.44
N LEU A 309 21.92 -6.28 -11.64
CA LEU A 309 21.39 -7.56 -11.16
C LEU A 309 19.99 -7.77 -11.76
N GLY A 310 19.74 -8.96 -12.31
CA GLY A 310 18.45 -9.30 -12.94
C GLY A 310 18.25 -8.71 -14.35
N GLY A 311 17.11 -9.04 -14.94
CA GLY A 311 16.70 -8.53 -16.26
C GLY A 311 17.59 -9.00 -17.43
N LYS A 312 17.57 -8.24 -18.53
CA LYS A 312 18.29 -8.61 -19.78
C LYS A 312 19.80 -8.37 -19.76
N ALA A 313 20.29 -7.61 -18.78
CA ALA A 313 21.66 -7.11 -18.71
C ALA A 313 22.36 -7.50 -17.40
N ASN A 314 21.89 -8.57 -16.76
CA ASN A 314 22.43 -9.11 -15.51
C ASN A 314 23.93 -9.49 -15.59
N ASP A 315 24.73 -8.97 -14.66
CA ASP A 315 26.18 -9.20 -14.55
C ASP A 315 26.57 -10.37 -13.61
N PHE A 316 25.62 -10.95 -12.87
CA PHE A 316 25.90 -11.91 -11.79
C PHE A 316 25.49 -13.35 -12.13
N THR A 317 26.34 -14.32 -11.80
CA THR A 317 25.99 -15.74 -11.86
C THR A 317 25.15 -16.11 -10.63
N ASP A 318 23.93 -16.59 -10.87
CA ASP A 318 23.01 -17.04 -9.82
C ASP A 318 23.50 -18.36 -9.19
N LEU A 319 23.54 -18.42 -7.85
CA LEU A 319 23.93 -19.60 -7.07
C LEU A 319 22.74 -20.31 -6.39
N SER A 320 21.52 -19.86 -6.67
CA SER A 320 20.27 -20.29 -6.02
C SER A 320 19.27 -20.85 -7.06
N ASP A 321 19.77 -21.64 -8.01
CA ASP A 321 19.00 -22.25 -9.10
C ASP A 321 18.17 -21.25 -9.95
N GLY A 322 18.61 -20.00 -10.05
CA GLY A 322 17.95 -18.90 -10.75
C GLY A 322 17.11 -17.99 -9.85
N THR A 323 16.90 -18.36 -8.58
CA THR A 323 15.97 -17.66 -7.69
C THR A 323 16.51 -16.38 -7.05
N ALA A 324 17.79 -16.05 -7.23
CA ALA A 324 18.36 -14.76 -6.84
C ALA A 324 18.20 -13.68 -7.93
N THR A 325 17.89 -14.09 -9.17
CA THR A 325 17.87 -13.22 -10.37
C THR A 325 16.59 -13.29 -11.19
N ASP A 326 15.60 -14.13 -10.83
CA ASP A 326 14.31 -14.28 -11.53
C ASP A 326 13.19 -13.33 -11.07
N PHE A 327 13.51 -12.42 -10.14
CA PHE A 327 12.62 -11.38 -9.66
C PHE A 327 12.16 -10.47 -10.81
N ARG A 328 10.94 -9.92 -10.70
CA ARG A 328 10.34 -9.13 -11.77
C ARG A 328 9.26 -8.19 -11.27
N TRP A 329 9.15 -7.04 -11.94
CA TRP A 329 8.27 -5.94 -11.54
C TRP A 329 8.51 -5.48 -10.09
N GLN A 330 9.72 -5.71 -9.58
CA GLN A 330 10.12 -5.55 -8.18
C GLN A 330 10.14 -4.09 -7.72
N HIS A 331 10.03 -3.87 -6.41
CA HIS A 331 10.04 -2.57 -5.74
C HIS A 331 11.06 -2.57 -4.58
N ASP A 332 11.40 -1.37 -4.10
CA ASP A 332 12.10 -1.14 -2.83
C ASP A 332 13.43 -1.92 -2.69
N ALA A 333 14.29 -1.81 -3.72
CA ALA A 333 15.66 -2.27 -3.61
C ALA A 333 16.44 -1.36 -2.64
N ARG A 334 17.01 -1.95 -1.59
CA ARG A 334 17.77 -1.28 -0.52
C ARG A 334 19.05 -2.02 -0.19
N TRP A 335 20.09 -1.29 0.17
CA TRP A 335 21.25 -1.87 0.85
C TRP A 335 20.92 -2.26 2.29
N ARG A 336 21.63 -3.26 2.81
CA ARG A 336 21.65 -3.65 4.24
C ARG A 336 23.07 -3.70 4.77
N ASP A 337 24.00 -4.16 3.94
CA ASP A 337 25.44 -4.00 4.10
C ASP A 337 26.06 -3.89 2.71
N ASN A 338 27.37 -3.63 2.63
CA ASN A 338 28.10 -3.46 1.36
C ASN A 338 27.97 -4.63 0.36
N THR A 339 27.46 -5.80 0.79
CA THR A 339 27.34 -7.04 0.01
C THR A 339 25.95 -7.65 0.04
N THR A 340 24.98 -7.05 0.74
CA THR A 340 23.63 -7.62 0.90
C THR A 340 22.59 -6.55 0.60
N LEU A 341 21.71 -6.85 -0.37
CA LEU A 341 20.55 -6.03 -0.67
C LEU A 341 19.25 -6.76 -0.33
N THR A 342 18.19 -5.98 -0.12
CA THR A 342 16.81 -6.47 0.01
C THR A 342 15.94 -5.84 -1.06
N LEU A 343 14.92 -6.58 -1.53
CA LEU A 343 13.90 -6.06 -2.44
C LEU A 343 12.56 -6.75 -2.22
N PHE A 344 11.48 -6.15 -2.70
CA PHE A 344 10.16 -6.76 -2.80
C PHE A 344 9.91 -7.23 -4.24
N ASP A 345 9.90 -8.55 -4.46
CA ASP A 345 9.63 -9.16 -5.76
C ASP A 345 8.13 -9.36 -5.95
N ASN A 346 7.53 -8.53 -6.80
CA ASN A 346 6.10 -8.60 -7.12
C ASN A 346 5.73 -9.85 -7.90
N THR A 347 6.65 -10.44 -8.68
CA THR A 347 6.47 -11.58 -9.59
C THR A 347 5.48 -11.41 -10.75
N ALA A 348 4.63 -10.37 -10.73
CA ALA A 348 3.57 -10.14 -11.72
C ALA A 348 3.33 -8.63 -11.96
N HIS A 349 3.03 -8.27 -13.21
CA HIS A 349 2.52 -6.96 -13.61
C HIS A 349 1.00 -6.89 -13.46
N SER A 350 0.30 -7.99 -13.77
CA SER A 350 -1.16 -8.03 -13.83
C SER A 350 -1.75 -9.23 -13.09
N ASN A 351 -3.06 -9.18 -12.82
CA ASN A 351 -3.79 -10.32 -12.27
C ASN A 351 -4.04 -11.43 -13.32
N GLU A 352 -3.72 -11.17 -14.60
CA GLU A 352 -3.83 -12.14 -15.70
C GLU A 352 -2.50 -12.89 -15.96
N ASP A 353 -1.41 -12.44 -15.33
CA ASP A 353 -0.11 -13.11 -15.35
C ASP A 353 -0.21 -14.49 -14.66
N PRO A 354 0.67 -15.46 -15.03
CA PRO A 354 0.68 -16.80 -14.44
C PRO A 354 0.64 -16.83 -12.91
N GLU A 355 0.27 -17.99 -12.35
CA GLU A 355 0.30 -18.14 -10.89
C GLU A 355 1.72 -18.03 -10.35
N ALA A 356 1.89 -17.02 -9.50
CA ALA A 356 3.12 -16.61 -8.87
C ALA A 356 2.75 -15.97 -7.51
N SER A 357 3.69 -15.95 -6.57
CA SER A 357 3.53 -15.32 -5.27
C SER A 357 4.58 -14.24 -5.12
N SER A 358 4.17 -13.04 -4.74
CA SER A 358 5.11 -12.00 -4.34
C SER A 358 5.88 -12.44 -3.10
N ARG A 359 7.07 -11.89 -2.91
CA ARG A 359 7.98 -12.22 -1.80
C ARG A 359 8.91 -11.05 -1.46
N GLY A 360 9.24 -10.90 -0.19
CA GLY A 360 10.47 -10.19 0.18
C GLY A 360 11.68 -11.06 -0.14
N MET A 361 12.79 -10.48 -0.56
CA MET A 361 14.04 -11.20 -0.88
C MET A 361 15.23 -10.54 -0.21
N ARG A 362 16.12 -11.35 0.37
CA ARG A 362 17.45 -10.94 0.85
C ARG A 362 18.51 -11.62 -0.01
N ILE A 363 19.27 -10.84 -0.79
CA ILE A 363 20.23 -11.33 -1.78
C ILE A 363 21.63 -10.88 -1.38
N HIS A 364 22.56 -11.84 -1.32
CA HIS A 364 23.99 -11.59 -1.15
C HIS A 364 24.69 -11.52 -2.50
N LEU A 365 25.64 -10.60 -2.63
CA LEU A 365 26.44 -10.36 -3.83
C LEU A 365 27.93 -10.48 -3.51
N ASP A 366 28.63 -11.30 -4.29
CA ASP A 366 30.09 -11.31 -4.35
C ASP A 366 30.52 -10.62 -5.66
N PHE A 367 31.18 -9.47 -5.52
CA PHE A 367 31.66 -8.67 -6.65
C PHE A 367 32.98 -9.15 -7.26
N GLU A 368 33.78 -9.96 -6.54
CA GLU A 368 35.01 -10.54 -7.06
C GLU A 368 34.69 -11.73 -7.98
N SER A 369 33.83 -12.65 -7.52
CA SER A 369 33.40 -13.80 -8.33
C SER A 369 32.22 -13.47 -9.27
N ARG A 370 31.58 -12.31 -9.10
CA ARG A 370 30.34 -11.90 -9.80
C ARG A 370 29.25 -12.94 -9.62
N THR A 371 28.90 -13.26 -8.38
CA THR A 371 27.81 -14.19 -8.05
C THR A 371 26.74 -13.56 -7.18
N ALA A 372 25.51 -14.05 -7.29
CA ALA A 372 24.37 -13.67 -6.48
C ALA A 372 23.72 -14.90 -5.81
N GLU A 373 23.44 -14.82 -4.51
CA GLU A 373 22.83 -15.89 -3.72
C GLU A 373 21.61 -15.37 -2.95
N LEU A 374 20.47 -16.04 -3.09
CA LEU A 374 19.26 -15.78 -2.32
C LEU A 374 19.44 -16.39 -0.92
N GLN A 375 19.60 -15.53 0.09
CA GLN A 375 19.75 -15.97 1.48
C GLN A 375 18.40 -16.40 2.08
N VAL A 376 17.36 -15.58 1.90
CA VAL A 376 16.01 -15.81 2.44
C VAL A 376 14.97 -15.20 1.50
N ALA A 377 13.86 -15.91 1.29
CA ALA A 377 12.64 -15.39 0.67
C ALA A 377 11.46 -15.45 1.65
N TYR A 378 10.70 -14.36 1.74
CA TYR A 378 9.61 -14.15 2.70
C TYR A 378 8.28 -14.15 1.96
N HIS A 379 7.45 -15.16 2.18
CA HIS A 379 6.16 -15.32 1.50
C HIS A 379 5.01 -15.07 2.48
N HIS A 380 3.96 -14.36 2.03
CA HIS A 380 2.74 -14.21 2.81
C HIS A 380 2.13 -15.61 3.07
N PRO A 381 1.63 -15.93 4.28
CA PRO A 381 0.99 -17.22 4.57
C PRO A 381 -0.15 -17.61 3.63
N GLN A 382 -0.82 -16.63 3.00
CA GLN A 382 -1.93 -16.83 2.06
C GLN A 382 -1.47 -17.05 0.60
N VAL A 383 -0.15 -16.94 0.32
CA VAL A 383 0.51 -17.17 -0.98
C VAL A 383 -0.20 -16.48 -2.16
N PHE A 384 -0.02 -15.16 -2.28
CA PHE A 384 -0.66 -14.36 -3.33
C PHE A 384 0.31 -13.45 -4.09
N LYS A 385 -0.14 -12.95 -5.25
CA LYS A 385 0.53 -11.90 -6.02
C LYS A 385 0.02 -10.50 -5.64
N SER A 386 0.94 -9.56 -5.53
CA SER A 386 0.68 -8.12 -5.50
C SER A 386 1.31 -7.49 -6.74
N THR A 387 0.47 -6.97 -7.63
CA THR A 387 0.83 -6.63 -9.03
C THR A 387 1.67 -5.35 -9.17
N SER A 388 1.79 -4.58 -8.10
CA SER A 388 2.58 -3.36 -8.01
C SER A 388 2.77 -2.98 -6.55
N GLN A 389 3.70 -2.04 -6.31
CA GLN A 389 3.94 -1.44 -5.01
C GLN A 389 4.48 -2.48 -3.99
N GLY A 390 4.59 -2.10 -2.72
CA GLY A 390 5.14 -2.93 -1.65
C GLY A 390 6.60 -2.64 -1.32
N ASN A 391 7.06 -3.15 -0.18
CA ASN A 391 8.39 -2.88 0.38
C ASN A 391 8.86 -3.96 1.36
N MET A 392 10.15 -3.96 1.67
CA MET A 392 10.76 -4.85 2.67
C MET A 392 11.68 -4.05 3.60
N GLN A 393 11.24 -3.88 4.85
CA GLN A 393 12.02 -3.24 5.91
C GLN A 393 12.65 -4.32 6.80
N VAL A 394 13.94 -4.21 7.07
CA VAL A 394 14.61 -4.95 8.16
C VAL A 394 14.55 -4.06 9.41
N LEU A 395 14.13 -4.64 10.54
CA LEU A 395 14.03 -3.96 11.83
C LEU A 395 15.35 -4.15 12.59
N GLU A 396 16.26 -3.19 12.48
CA GLU A 396 17.67 -3.33 12.90
C GLU A 396 17.87 -3.84 14.35
N ASP A 397 17.02 -3.42 15.30
CA ASP A 397 17.12 -3.84 16.71
C ASP A 397 16.82 -5.33 16.96
N THR A 398 15.96 -5.94 16.14
CA THR A 398 15.45 -7.31 16.33
C THR A 398 15.92 -8.27 15.22
N GLY A 399 16.30 -7.73 14.07
CA GLY A 399 16.54 -8.46 12.83
C GLY A 399 15.26 -8.96 12.14
N ASN A 400 14.08 -8.72 12.72
CA ASN A 400 12.80 -9.10 12.10
C ASN A 400 12.62 -8.36 10.76
N VAL A 401 11.82 -8.95 9.88
CA VAL A 401 11.51 -8.40 8.56
C VAL A 401 10.05 -8.02 8.50
N PHE A 402 9.77 -6.74 8.23
CA PHE A 402 8.44 -6.21 8.04
C PHE A 402 8.18 -5.98 6.54
N ILE A 403 7.08 -6.52 6.02
CA ILE A 403 6.73 -6.44 4.60
C ILE A 403 5.35 -5.78 4.45
N GLY A 404 5.32 -4.67 3.70
CA GLY A 404 4.08 -4.10 3.18
C GLY A 404 3.75 -4.72 1.83
N TRP A 405 2.55 -5.28 1.68
CA TRP A 405 2.15 -6.00 0.46
C TRP A 405 1.56 -5.10 -0.64
N GLY A 406 1.68 -3.78 -0.53
CA GLY A 406 1.41 -2.82 -1.61
C GLY A 406 -0.06 -2.80 -2.07
N HIS A 407 -0.29 -3.15 -3.33
CA HIS A 407 -1.63 -3.28 -3.92
C HIS A 407 -2.54 -4.29 -3.19
N SER A 408 -1.98 -5.24 -2.43
CA SER A 408 -2.75 -6.04 -1.47
C SER A 408 -2.67 -5.37 -0.10
N ALA A 409 -3.81 -4.96 0.46
CA ALA A 409 -3.93 -4.17 1.69
C ALA A 409 -3.59 -4.98 2.97
N ALA A 410 -2.34 -5.44 3.06
CA ALA A 410 -1.81 -6.27 4.13
C ALA A 410 -0.39 -5.85 4.51
N TYR A 411 0.03 -6.23 5.72
CA TYR A 411 1.42 -6.24 6.14
C TYR A 411 1.70 -7.46 7.05
N THR A 412 2.90 -8.01 6.93
CA THR A 412 3.31 -9.20 7.69
C THR A 412 4.71 -8.98 8.26
N GLU A 413 4.92 -9.38 9.50
CA GLU A 413 6.24 -9.41 10.13
C GLU A 413 6.73 -10.86 10.25
N PHE A 414 8.02 -11.04 9.99
CA PHE A 414 8.73 -12.31 10.00
C PHE A 414 9.95 -12.24 10.92
N THR A 415 10.34 -13.37 11.48
CA THR A 415 11.68 -13.58 12.03
C THR A 415 12.75 -13.51 10.91
N PRO A 416 14.05 -13.32 11.23
CA PRO A 416 15.13 -13.25 10.24
C PRO A 416 15.28 -14.49 9.33
N ASP A 417 14.70 -15.64 9.71
CA ASP A 417 14.71 -16.90 8.95
C ASP A 417 13.39 -17.17 8.18
N GLY A 418 12.42 -16.23 8.22
CA GLY A 418 11.20 -16.29 7.43
C GLY A 418 9.97 -16.92 8.11
N SER A 419 9.98 -17.11 9.43
CA SER A 419 8.78 -17.54 10.18
C SER A 419 7.89 -16.32 10.49
N VAL A 420 6.59 -16.41 10.19
CA VAL A 420 5.63 -15.32 10.49
C VAL A 420 5.48 -15.13 12.00
N VAL A 421 5.59 -13.89 12.49
CA VAL A 421 5.30 -13.52 13.89
C VAL A 421 3.98 -12.77 14.03
N CYS A 422 3.62 -11.92 13.06
CA CYS A 422 2.28 -11.35 12.98
C CYS A 422 1.87 -11.09 11.52
N ASP A 423 0.59 -11.27 11.25
CA ASP A 423 -0.03 -11.14 9.92
C ASP A 423 -1.30 -10.31 10.09
N VAL A 424 -1.40 -9.21 9.34
CA VAL A 424 -2.43 -8.18 9.54
C VAL A 424 -2.87 -7.61 8.20
N HIS A 425 -4.15 -7.29 8.08
CA HIS A 425 -4.66 -6.63 6.88
C HIS A 425 -5.73 -5.58 7.16
N PHE A 426 -5.84 -4.61 6.26
CA PHE A 426 -6.64 -3.39 6.41
C PHE A 426 -7.65 -3.19 5.26
N GLY A 427 -7.93 -4.25 4.50
CA GLY A 427 -9.04 -4.32 3.54
C GLY A 427 -9.39 -5.77 3.20
N ALA A 428 -10.66 -6.04 2.89
CA ALA A 428 -11.23 -7.39 2.73
C ALA A 428 -10.43 -8.26 1.73
N SER A 429 -9.74 -9.32 2.20
CA SER A 429 -8.71 -10.01 1.41
C SER A 429 -9.23 -10.75 0.17
N LEU A 430 -10.52 -11.13 0.17
CA LEU A 430 -11.22 -11.67 -1.00
C LEU A 430 -11.15 -10.73 -2.22
N TYR A 431 -10.97 -9.43 -1.98
CA TYR A 431 -11.07 -8.34 -2.95
C TYR A 431 -9.75 -7.64 -3.32
N TYR A 432 -8.59 -8.09 -2.81
CA TYR A 432 -7.28 -7.44 -3.09
C TYR A 432 -6.99 -7.22 -4.58
N THR A 433 -7.42 -8.15 -5.44
CA THR A 433 -7.27 -8.08 -6.91
C THR A 433 -7.99 -6.87 -7.55
N PHE A 434 -8.93 -6.23 -6.84
CA PHE A 434 -9.65 -5.04 -7.31
C PHE A 434 -9.04 -3.70 -6.86
N GLY A 435 -8.02 -3.68 -5.99
CA GLY A 435 -7.35 -2.44 -5.56
C GLY A 435 -8.25 -1.43 -4.83
N ARG A 436 -9.33 -1.91 -4.19
CA ARG A 436 -10.33 -1.07 -3.50
C ARG A 436 -9.79 -0.36 -2.25
N VAL A 437 -8.78 -0.98 -1.64
CA VAL A 437 -7.96 -0.44 -0.56
C VAL A 437 -6.52 -0.79 -0.88
N VAL A 438 -5.63 0.18 -0.74
CA VAL A 438 -4.19 0.07 -1.06
C VAL A 438 -3.40 0.97 -0.11
N SER A 439 -2.18 0.58 0.25
CA SER A 439 -1.12 1.50 0.74
C SER A 439 0.14 1.16 -0.03
N TYR A 440 0.79 2.15 -0.65
CA TYR A 440 1.91 1.88 -1.58
C TYR A 440 3.11 1.21 -0.90
N ARG A 441 3.38 1.59 0.35
CA ARG A 441 4.30 0.91 1.26
C ARG A 441 3.67 0.82 2.65
N ALA A 442 4.26 0.03 3.53
CA ALA A 442 3.99 0.01 4.96
C ALA A 442 5.32 -0.08 5.71
N PHE A 443 5.49 0.72 6.75
CA PHE A 443 6.70 0.71 7.58
C PHE A 443 6.36 0.51 9.06
N LYS A 444 7.31 0.05 9.86
CA LYS A 444 7.19 -0.05 11.32
C LYS A 444 8.33 0.70 12.01
N ASP A 445 7.99 1.61 12.93
CA ASP A 445 8.97 2.42 13.67
C ASP A 445 8.42 3.05 14.99
N SER A 446 9.31 3.62 15.79
CA SER A 446 8.97 4.36 17.02
C SER A 446 8.67 5.83 16.73
N TRP A 447 7.68 6.42 17.39
CA TRP A 447 7.35 7.85 17.22
C TRP A 447 6.98 8.52 18.54
N ILE A 448 7.46 9.75 18.72
CA ILE A 448 7.09 10.61 19.85
C ILE A 448 6.35 11.83 19.29
N GLY A 449 5.02 11.76 19.32
CA GLY A 449 4.14 12.83 18.86
C GLY A 449 3.71 13.74 20.02
N ARG A 450 3.95 15.03 19.85
CA ARG A 450 3.71 16.14 20.78
C ARG A 450 2.93 17.26 20.07
N PRO A 451 1.69 17.00 19.62
CA PRO A 451 0.92 17.94 18.81
C PRO A 451 0.71 19.28 19.52
N LEU A 452 0.74 20.38 18.77
CA LEU A 452 0.44 21.72 19.31
C LEU A 452 -1.06 21.95 19.53
N THR A 453 -1.92 21.11 18.97
CA THR A 453 -3.37 21.16 19.19
C THR A 453 -3.72 20.79 20.64
N ASN A 454 -4.89 21.23 21.10
CA ASN A 454 -5.48 20.70 22.33
C ASN A 454 -6.18 19.36 22.01
N PRO A 455 -6.39 18.46 23.00
CA PRO A 455 -7.26 17.31 22.82
C PRO A 455 -8.67 17.71 22.41
N ASP A 456 -9.37 16.83 21.71
CA ASP A 456 -10.78 16.98 21.39
C ASP A 456 -11.62 16.12 22.32
N ALA A 457 -12.76 16.68 22.75
CA ALA A 457 -13.62 16.07 23.73
C ALA A 457 -15.08 16.42 23.47
N VAL A 458 -15.95 15.42 23.50
CA VAL A 458 -17.40 15.55 23.30
C VAL A 458 -18.12 14.87 24.46
N VAL A 459 -19.19 15.50 24.95
CA VAL A 459 -20.07 14.92 25.99
C VAL A 459 -21.33 14.40 25.31
N ASP A 460 -21.60 13.10 25.45
CA ASP A 460 -22.90 12.52 25.10
C ASP A 460 -23.49 11.80 26.33
N ASP A 461 -24.75 12.12 26.63
CA ASP A 461 -25.41 11.88 27.91
C ASP A 461 -24.53 12.06 29.18
N ASN A 462 -24.02 10.96 29.75
CA ASN A 462 -23.17 10.93 30.96
C ASN A 462 -21.75 10.42 30.66
N VAL A 463 -21.30 10.44 29.39
CA VAL A 463 -19.97 10.00 28.97
C VAL A 463 -19.24 11.16 28.30
N VAL A 464 -17.96 11.36 28.66
CA VAL A 464 -17.03 12.19 27.89
C VAL A 464 -16.17 11.29 27.02
N TYR A 465 -16.28 11.45 25.71
CA TYR A 465 -15.37 10.86 24.73
C TYR A 465 -14.20 11.83 24.54
N VAL A 466 -12.97 11.35 24.62
CA VAL A 466 -11.77 12.19 24.48
C VAL A 466 -10.70 11.51 23.62
N SER A 467 -10.11 12.27 22.70
CA SER A 467 -9.00 11.84 21.85
C SER A 467 -8.01 12.99 21.63
N TRP A 468 -6.77 12.65 21.22
CA TRP A 468 -5.78 13.67 20.88
C TRP A 468 -4.89 13.16 19.75
N ASN A 469 -5.21 13.60 18.53
CA ASN A 469 -4.61 13.12 17.30
C ASN A 469 -3.07 13.26 17.33
N GLY A 470 -2.37 12.13 17.45
CA GLY A 470 -0.91 12.06 17.49
C GLY A 470 -0.23 12.32 18.84
N ALA A 471 -0.95 12.47 19.96
CA ALA A 471 -0.29 12.60 21.26
C ALA A 471 0.11 11.24 21.82
N THR A 472 1.36 10.81 21.57
CA THR A 472 1.82 9.46 21.94
C THR A 472 2.25 9.31 23.40
N GLU A 473 2.49 10.41 24.12
CA GLU A 473 2.91 10.41 25.53
C GLU A 473 1.75 10.39 26.54
N VAL A 474 0.49 10.39 26.09
CA VAL A 474 -0.69 10.32 26.96
C VAL A 474 -0.80 8.91 27.54
N ALA A 475 -0.67 8.79 28.86
CA ALA A 475 -0.89 7.54 29.59
C ALA A 475 -2.29 7.47 30.26
N ALA A 476 -2.82 8.61 30.69
CA ALA A 476 -4.11 8.67 31.36
C ALA A 476 -4.82 10.01 31.10
N TRP A 477 -6.12 10.01 31.32
CA TRP A 477 -6.99 11.18 31.30
C TRP A 477 -7.48 11.52 32.71
N GLN A 478 -7.45 12.80 33.05
CA GLN A 478 -7.99 13.34 34.29
C GLN A 478 -9.25 14.15 33.98
N LEU A 479 -10.40 13.68 34.46
CA LEU A 479 -11.64 14.43 34.48
C LEU A 479 -11.62 15.39 35.66
N GLU A 480 -11.93 16.65 35.38
CA GLU A 480 -11.84 17.75 36.30
C GLU A 480 -13.08 18.61 36.27
N VAL A 481 -13.35 19.23 37.41
CA VAL A 481 -14.62 19.88 37.69
C VAL A 481 -14.36 21.28 38.21
N TRP A 482 -15.03 22.28 37.62
CA TRP A 482 -14.99 23.64 38.15
C TRP A 482 -15.59 23.69 39.55
N ASP A 483 -14.89 24.34 40.48
CA ASP A 483 -15.25 24.40 41.90
C ASP A 483 -16.48 25.27 42.21
N GLY A 484 -16.99 26.02 41.24
CA GLY A 484 -18.21 26.82 41.37
C GLY A 484 -18.02 28.16 42.08
N HIS A 485 -16.79 28.56 42.42
CA HIS A 485 -16.55 29.71 43.29
C HIS A 485 -16.36 31.04 42.54
N ASP A 486 -15.57 31.05 41.48
CA ASP A 486 -15.21 32.28 40.76
C ASP A 486 -15.23 32.05 39.23
N LEU A 487 -15.87 32.98 38.52
CA LEU A 487 -15.94 33.00 37.06
C LEU A 487 -14.78 33.81 36.44
N ASP A 488 -14.22 34.76 37.19
CA ASP A 488 -13.05 35.55 36.77
C ASP A 488 -11.73 34.77 37.02
N ASN A 489 -11.77 33.76 37.90
CA ASN A 489 -10.62 32.89 38.20
C ASN A 489 -11.05 31.40 38.30
N VAL A 490 -11.21 30.76 37.14
CA VAL A 490 -11.81 29.41 37.02
C VAL A 490 -10.85 28.30 37.52
N THR A 491 -11.03 27.88 38.77
CA THR A 491 -10.29 26.77 39.41
C THR A 491 -10.99 25.41 39.22
N PHE A 492 -10.19 24.40 38.86
CA PHE A 492 -10.67 23.03 38.60
C PHE A 492 -10.05 22.05 39.59
N ASN A 493 -10.86 21.15 40.14
CA ASN A 493 -10.43 20.04 40.98
C ASN A 493 -10.50 18.72 40.20
N ALA A 494 -9.56 17.81 40.46
CA ALA A 494 -9.61 16.45 39.92
C ALA A 494 -10.80 15.67 40.52
N ALA A 495 -11.58 15.01 39.68
CA ALA A 495 -12.73 14.20 40.08
C ALA A 495 -12.51 12.70 39.79
N LEU A 496 -11.99 12.37 38.61
CA LEU A 496 -11.73 11.00 38.18
C LEU A 496 -10.44 10.96 37.34
N GLN A 497 -9.72 9.86 37.41
CA GLN A 497 -8.64 9.53 36.47
C GLN A 497 -8.96 8.18 35.82
N VAL A 498 -8.78 8.10 34.51
CA VAL A 498 -9.01 6.89 33.69
C VAL A 498 -7.75 6.68 32.84
N ASP A 499 -7.24 5.45 32.78
CA ASP A 499 -6.10 5.14 31.91
C ASP A 499 -6.52 5.28 30.44
N LYS A 500 -5.58 5.66 29.55
CA LYS A 500 -5.88 5.81 28.12
C LYS A 500 -6.19 4.44 27.51
N ASP A 501 -7.38 4.30 26.95
CA ASP A 501 -7.77 3.17 26.10
C ASP A 501 -7.88 3.63 24.64
N GLY A 502 -7.36 2.81 23.72
CA GLY A 502 -7.36 3.04 22.27
C GLY A 502 -6.90 4.45 21.84
N PHE A 503 -7.53 4.96 20.79
CA PHE A 503 -7.38 6.35 20.32
C PHE A 503 -8.30 7.32 21.06
N GLU A 504 -9.56 6.92 21.21
CA GLU A 504 -10.62 7.64 21.90
C GLU A 504 -10.96 6.87 23.16
N THR A 505 -10.89 7.55 24.31
CA THR A 505 -11.20 6.96 25.61
C THR A 505 -12.56 7.45 26.08
N GLU A 506 -13.40 6.52 26.55
CA GLU A 506 -14.70 6.80 27.16
C GLU A 506 -14.52 7.05 28.66
N ILE A 507 -15.05 8.16 29.17
CA ILE A 507 -14.98 8.54 30.58
C ILE A 507 -16.41 8.75 31.10
N GLU A 508 -16.91 7.78 31.88
CA GLU A 508 -18.17 7.94 32.61
C GLU A 508 -18.07 9.11 33.61
N ILE A 509 -19.07 10.01 33.58
CA ILE A 509 -19.19 11.13 34.51
C ILE A 509 -19.92 10.62 35.76
N PRO A 510 -19.31 10.65 36.96
CA PRO A 510 -19.99 10.23 38.19
C PRO A 510 -21.25 11.04 38.49
N ASP A 511 -22.33 10.34 38.86
CA ASP A 511 -23.66 10.91 39.14
C ASP A 511 -23.69 11.94 40.29
N ASP A 512 -22.67 11.97 41.15
CA ASP A 512 -22.52 12.90 42.28
C ASP A 512 -21.83 14.22 41.91
N LEU A 513 -21.41 14.40 40.65
CA LEU A 513 -20.84 15.66 40.15
C LEU A 513 -21.93 16.70 39.81
N ASP A 514 -22.29 17.52 40.79
CA ASP A 514 -23.28 18.61 40.68
C ASP A 514 -22.89 19.79 39.73
N SER A 515 -21.69 19.76 39.14
CA SER A 515 -21.11 20.87 38.37
C SER A 515 -21.28 20.70 36.86
N ARG A 516 -21.52 21.82 36.16
CA ARG A 516 -21.86 21.85 34.73
C ARG A 516 -20.67 22.16 33.80
N ILE A 517 -19.50 22.43 34.37
CA ILE A 517 -18.29 22.79 33.62
C ILE A 517 -17.22 21.75 33.95
N LEU A 518 -16.97 20.88 32.97
CA LEU A 518 -15.95 19.85 33.04
C LEU A 518 -14.71 20.30 32.26
N ARG A 519 -13.57 19.71 32.59
CA ARG A 519 -12.35 19.77 31.80
C ARG A 519 -11.74 18.38 31.80
N VAL A 520 -11.20 17.96 30.66
CA VAL A 520 -10.35 16.77 30.58
C VAL A 520 -8.92 17.22 30.38
N ALA A 521 -7.98 16.64 31.11
CA ALA A 521 -6.55 16.87 30.97
C ALA A 521 -5.80 15.56 30.69
N ALA A 522 -4.84 15.61 29.77
CA ALA A 522 -3.94 14.52 29.44
C ALA A 522 -2.77 14.45 30.43
N LEU A 523 -2.49 13.26 30.95
CA LEU A 523 -1.39 12.98 31.86
C LEU A 523 -0.33 12.08 31.19
N ASP A 524 0.93 12.35 31.48
CA ASP A 524 2.05 11.45 31.16
C ASP A 524 2.09 10.22 32.07
N ALA A 525 3.00 9.29 31.80
CA ALA A 525 3.19 8.07 32.61
C ALA A 525 3.65 8.31 34.06
N HIS A 526 3.97 9.55 34.43
CA HIS A 526 4.34 9.97 35.79
C HIS A 526 3.21 10.76 36.49
N GLY A 527 2.07 10.99 35.82
CA GLY A 527 0.95 11.77 36.33
C GLY A 527 1.09 13.30 36.16
N ASN A 528 2.07 13.77 35.38
CA ASN A 528 2.21 15.19 35.03
C ASN A 528 1.25 15.54 33.90
N ARG A 529 0.70 16.77 33.92
CA ARG A 529 -0.06 17.29 32.77
C ARG A 529 0.87 17.54 31.58
N LEU A 530 0.46 17.09 30.41
CA LEU A 530 1.15 17.43 29.16
C LEU A 530 0.88 18.89 28.75
N PRO A 531 1.87 19.61 28.17
CA PRO A 531 1.65 20.94 27.58
C PRO A 531 0.53 20.89 26.54
N ASN A 532 -0.36 21.89 26.51
CA ASN A 532 -1.57 21.95 25.67
C ASN A 532 -2.57 20.78 25.84
N GLY A 533 -2.27 19.80 26.70
CA GLY A 533 -3.09 18.60 26.93
C GLY A 533 -4.32 18.87 27.80
N TRP A 534 -5.18 19.83 27.46
CA TRP A 534 -6.46 20.00 28.14
C TRP A 534 -7.55 20.62 27.27
N LYS A 535 -8.81 20.20 27.48
CA LYS A 535 -10.00 20.70 26.78
C LYS A 535 -11.15 20.88 27.77
N ARG A 536 -11.84 22.02 27.71
CA ARG A 536 -13.08 22.23 28.48
C ARG A 536 -14.23 21.52 27.78
N ALA A 537 -15.01 20.75 28.54
CA ALA A 537 -16.19 20.03 28.08
C ALA A 537 -17.42 20.57 28.81
N ALA A 538 -18.44 21.02 28.08
CA ALA A 538 -19.64 21.61 28.66
C ALA A 538 -20.73 20.56 28.87
N ALA A 539 -21.16 20.33 30.11
CA ALA A 539 -22.19 19.34 30.43
C ALA A 539 -23.60 19.93 30.30
N ARG A 540 -24.25 19.62 29.17
CA ARG A 540 -25.64 19.98 28.79
C ARG A 540 -25.95 21.49 28.68
N ALA A 541 -27.07 21.76 28.00
CA ALA A 541 -27.45 23.07 27.46
C ALA A 541 -27.22 24.28 28.40
N ILE A 542 -26.27 25.14 28.00
CA ILE A 542 -26.06 26.46 28.58
C ILE A 542 -27.30 27.32 28.27
N PRO A 543 -28.02 27.89 29.26
CA PRO A 543 -29.04 28.89 28.98
C PRO A 543 -28.39 30.08 28.29
N VAL A 544 -28.96 30.54 27.17
CA VAL A 544 -28.35 31.51 26.23
C VAL A 544 -27.75 32.78 26.89
N PHE A 545 -28.23 33.16 28.08
CA PHE A 545 -27.70 34.26 28.89
C PHE A 545 -26.29 34.04 29.49
N LEU A 546 -25.77 32.81 29.57
CA LEU A 546 -24.43 32.52 30.12
C LEU A 546 -23.33 32.51 29.05
N LEU A 547 -23.66 32.16 27.80
CA LEU A 547 -22.72 32.16 26.67
C LEU A 547 -22.08 33.54 26.43
N SER A 548 -22.84 34.62 26.60
CA SER A 548 -22.39 36.00 26.37
C SER A 548 -21.44 36.57 27.43
N LEU A 549 -21.22 35.88 28.55
CA LEU A 549 -20.27 36.28 29.60
C LEU A 549 -18.97 35.46 29.53
N VAL A 550 -19.07 34.17 29.19
CA VAL A 550 -17.91 33.27 29.08
C VAL A 550 -17.06 33.58 27.83
N ALA A 551 -17.70 33.94 26.71
CA ALA A 551 -17.00 34.26 25.45
C ALA A 551 -16.18 35.57 25.48
N THR A 552 -16.30 36.38 26.53
CA THR A 552 -15.59 37.68 26.67
C THR A 552 -14.47 37.66 27.70
N ALA A 553 -14.21 36.53 28.36
CA ALA A 553 -13.34 36.48 29.54
C ALA A 553 -11.94 35.87 29.29
N VAL A 554 -11.75 35.02 28.27
CA VAL A 554 -10.45 34.37 27.99
C VAL A 554 -10.26 34.12 26.48
N GLU A 555 -9.33 34.86 25.87
CA GLU A 555 -8.39 34.33 24.86
C GLU A 555 -7.18 33.74 25.59
#